data_AF-A0A4Q2SCT3-F1
#
_entry.id   AF-A0A4Q2SCT3-F1
#
_cell.length_a   1.000
_cell.length_b   1.000
_cell.length_c   1.000
_cell.angle_alpha   90.00
_cell.angle_beta   90.00
_cell.angle_gamma   90.00
#
_symmetry.space_group_name_H-M   'P 1'
#
loop_
_entity.id
_entity.type
_entity.pdbx_description
1 polymer ?
#
loop_
_entity_poly.entity_id
_entity_poly.type
_entity_poly.pdbx_seq_one_letter_code
_entity_poly.pdbx_strand_id
1 'polypeptide(L)'
;MSRPRSNVVVIEGSRALPSGFAHPHASEEAREIAEAGMILRVQVGSGMHGTSITGQDDRDEMGICLEPARFVTGLARVPRGIDSADREVEFEQYQRHTVWDRPGGLANRSGAGDLDVVVYSARKWCRLALAGNPTVLLALFVPDEEVVLRNEVGAELVANAHRFVSRLAAERFLGYLRSQKQAMTGEVGALTNRPELVAVHGYDTKFAMHALRLGVQGVELLTTGRITLPVPEPDLSRLRAVRRGDLGLDEVVAAVGDAERRLEELRDSSDLPPQPDRDWVDDWLHRSHLAYWQSPRPR
;
A
#
# COMPACT_ATOMS: atom_id res chain seq x y z
N MET A 1 18.71 -22.01 -11.74
CA MET A 1 19.59 -20.83 -11.74
C MET A 1 19.34 -20.06 -10.46
N SER A 2 20.35 -19.96 -9.58
CA SER A 2 20.24 -19.20 -8.33
C SER A 2 20.19 -17.71 -8.69
N ARG A 3 19.05 -17.05 -8.44
CA ARG A 3 18.95 -15.58 -8.58
C ARG A 3 19.93 -14.94 -7.59
N PRO A 4 20.65 -13.87 -7.97
CA PRO A 4 21.55 -13.18 -7.04
C PRO A 4 20.74 -12.75 -5.81
N ARG A 5 21.22 -13.10 -4.62
CA ARG A 5 20.63 -12.62 -3.36
C ARG A 5 20.74 -11.09 -3.39
N SER A 6 19.61 -10.41 -3.55
CA SER A 6 19.55 -8.97 -3.33
C SER A 6 20.02 -8.72 -1.91
N ASN A 7 21.12 -7.97 -1.74
CA ASN A 7 21.67 -7.66 -0.44
C ASN A 7 20.80 -6.56 0.19
N VAL A 8 19.62 -6.92 0.67
CA VAL A 8 18.68 -5.99 1.29
C VAL A 8 19.30 -5.49 2.60
N VAL A 9 19.57 -4.20 2.68
CA VAL A 9 20.29 -3.60 3.81
C VAL A 9 19.36 -3.18 4.94
N VAL A 10 19.84 -3.18 6.18
CA VAL A 10 19.14 -2.51 7.29
C VAL A 10 19.22 -0.99 7.08
N ILE A 11 18.11 -0.30 7.32
CA ILE A 11 18.00 1.15 7.22
C ILE A 11 17.47 1.66 8.54
N GLU A 12 18.34 2.34 9.29
CA GLU A 12 17.98 3.01 10.54
C GLU A 12 17.13 4.24 10.26
N GLY A 13 16.09 4.43 11.06
CA GLY A 13 15.20 5.56 10.92
C GLY A 13 14.21 5.71 12.06
N SER A 14 13.28 6.65 11.92
CA SER A 14 12.33 6.95 12.98
C SER A 14 11.15 5.99 12.97
N ARG A 15 10.85 5.43 14.14
CA ARG A 15 9.59 4.72 14.40
C ARG A 15 8.46 5.67 14.79
N ALA A 16 8.74 6.95 15.06
CA ALA A 16 7.77 7.90 15.58
C ALA A 16 6.62 8.16 14.59
N LEU A 17 5.40 8.04 15.08
CA LEU A 17 4.13 8.26 14.39
C LEU A 17 3.43 9.48 15.00
N PRO A 18 2.58 10.19 14.25
CA PRO A 18 1.78 11.28 14.81
C PRO A 18 0.90 10.77 15.96
N SER A 19 0.48 11.64 16.86
CA SER A 19 -0.37 11.23 18.00
C SER A 19 -1.68 10.61 17.54
N GLY A 20 -2.30 9.85 18.44
CA GLY A 20 -3.62 9.30 18.22
C GLY A 20 -4.68 10.36 17.86
N PHE A 21 -5.77 9.90 17.27
CA PHE A 21 -6.91 10.69 16.84
C PHE A 21 -8.21 9.93 17.13
N ALA A 22 -9.34 10.65 17.14
CA ALA A 22 -10.66 10.06 17.28
C ALA A 22 -11.06 9.27 16.01
N HIS A 23 -10.53 8.05 15.86
CA HIS A 23 -10.73 7.14 14.73
C HIS A 23 -10.49 5.67 15.16
N PRO A 24 -11.18 4.64 14.60
CA PRO A 24 -11.10 3.25 15.07
C PRO A 24 -9.71 2.63 14.95
N HIS A 25 -8.88 3.23 14.12
CA HIS A 25 -7.52 2.77 13.85
C HIS A 25 -6.49 3.82 14.22
N ALA A 26 -6.82 4.80 15.07
CA ALA A 26 -5.90 5.86 15.43
C ALA A 26 -5.82 6.10 16.95
N SER A 27 -6.21 5.15 17.80
CA SER A 27 -6.00 5.32 19.24
C SER A 27 -4.51 5.42 19.59
N GLU A 28 -4.23 6.04 20.73
CA GLU A 28 -2.87 6.21 21.23
C GLU A 28 -2.21 4.85 21.50
N GLU A 29 -2.96 3.89 22.03
CA GLU A 29 -2.51 2.53 22.25
C GLU A 29 -2.19 1.82 20.93
N ALA A 30 -2.98 2.05 19.87
CA ALA A 30 -2.68 1.52 18.53
C ALA A 30 -1.39 2.14 17.96
N ARG A 31 -1.14 3.43 18.22
CA ARG A 31 0.12 4.11 17.86
C ARG A 31 1.30 3.45 18.57
N GLU A 32 1.25 3.31 19.90
CA GLU A 32 2.31 2.70 20.70
C GLU A 32 2.65 1.27 20.25
N ILE A 33 1.62 0.47 19.92
CA ILE A 33 1.81 -0.88 19.39
C ILE A 33 2.53 -0.83 18.04
N ALA A 34 2.07 0.04 17.13
CA ALA A 34 2.64 0.19 15.81
C ALA A 34 4.10 0.65 15.85
N GLU A 35 4.44 1.62 16.71
CA GLU A 35 5.81 2.09 16.89
C GLU A 35 6.71 1.00 17.47
N ALA A 36 6.30 0.36 18.56
CA ALA A 36 7.13 -0.62 19.25
C ALA A 36 7.43 -1.86 18.38
N GLY A 37 6.46 -2.28 17.57
CA GLY A 37 6.58 -3.45 16.70
C GLY A 37 7.14 -3.16 15.31
N MET A 38 7.44 -1.92 14.94
CA MET A 38 7.73 -1.54 13.56
C MET A 38 8.98 -2.23 12.99
N ILE A 39 8.79 -2.97 11.89
CA ILE A 39 9.85 -3.68 11.16
C ILE A 39 10.20 -3.03 9.82
N LEU A 40 9.23 -2.34 9.21
CA LEU A 40 9.36 -1.69 7.91
C LEU A 40 8.48 -0.44 7.90
N ARG A 41 8.99 0.65 7.32
CA ARG A 41 8.23 1.86 6.97
C ARG A 41 8.81 2.45 5.69
N VAL A 42 7.95 2.69 4.73
CA VAL A 42 8.30 3.13 3.37
C VAL A 42 7.39 4.25 2.92
N GLN A 43 7.89 5.09 2.02
CA GLN A 43 7.07 6.05 1.31
C GLN A 43 6.28 5.33 0.20
N VAL A 44 4.96 5.59 0.10
CA VAL A 44 4.04 4.94 -0.86
C VAL A 44 3.07 5.95 -1.48
N GLY A 45 3.60 7.08 -1.93
CA GLY A 45 2.80 8.19 -2.48
C GLY A 45 2.80 8.30 -4.01
N SER A 46 2.03 9.25 -4.53
CA SER A 46 1.99 9.51 -5.99
C SER A 46 3.35 9.93 -6.58
N GLY A 47 4.22 10.53 -5.75
CA GLY A 47 5.63 10.81 -6.06
C GLY A 47 6.48 9.54 -6.26
N MET A 48 6.20 8.46 -5.53
CA MET A 48 6.92 7.18 -5.65
C MET A 48 6.77 6.53 -7.02
N HIS A 49 5.59 6.70 -7.62
CA HIS A 49 5.34 6.21 -8.97
C HIS A 49 5.93 7.14 -10.05
N GLY A 50 6.53 8.27 -9.66
CA GLY A 50 7.02 9.32 -10.55
C GLY A 50 5.90 10.20 -11.12
N THR A 51 4.66 10.07 -10.63
CA THR A 51 3.46 10.70 -11.22
C THR A 51 3.05 12.01 -10.55
N SER A 52 3.83 12.52 -9.60
CA SER A 52 3.53 13.78 -8.92
C SER A 52 3.60 14.99 -9.87
N ILE A 53 2.77 15.98 -9.57
CA ILE A 53 2.84 17.32 -10.16
C ILE A 53 3.62 18.17 -9.15
N THR A 54 4.67 18.87 -9.62
CA THR A 54 5.57 19.68 -8.78
C THR A 54 4.80 20.61 -7.82
N GLY A 55 5.10 20.51 -6.51
CA GLY A 55 4.57 21.40 -5.47
C GLY A 55 3.33 20.92 -4.72
N GLN A 56 2.91 19.66 -4.88
CA GLN A 56 1.69 19.10 -4.26
C GLN A 56 1.90 17.77 -3.51
N ASP A 57 3.13 17.46 -3.06
CA ASP A 57 3.39 16.14 -2.48
C ASP A 57 2.96 16.09 -1.00
N ASP A 58 1.82 15.47 -0.77
CA ASP A 58 1.51 14.79 0.48
C ASP A 58 2.49 13.61 0.67
N ARG A 59 2.90 13.38 1.91
CA ARG A 59 3.78 12.26 2.24
C ARG A 59 2.92 11.06 2.65
N ASP A 60 2.71 10.13 1.73
CA ASP A 60 2.07 8.85 2.03
C ASP A 60 3.10 7.83 2.50
N GLU A 61 2.82 7.14 3.60
CA GLU A 61 3.68 6.11 4.16
C GLU A 61 2.92 4.85 4.55
N MET A 62 3.58 3.72 4.34
CA MET A 62 3.10 2.42 4.76
C MET A 62 4.15 1.76 5.64
N GLY A 63 3.70 1.18 6.75
CA GLY A 63 4.52 0.38 7.63
C GLY A 63 3.93 -0.98 7.93
N ILE A 64 4.78 -1.82 8.53
CA ILE A 64 4.44 -3.15 9.03
C ILE A 64 5.00 -3.24 10.44
N CYS A 65 4.19 -3.73 11.38
CA CYS A 65 4.59 -3.94 12.77
C CYS A 65 4.25 -5.33 13.26
N LEU A 66 5.09 -5.89 14.14
CA LEU A 66 4.81 -7.12 14.87
C LEU A 66 3.94 -6.84 16.09
N GLU A 67 2.89 -7.63 16.26
CA GLU A 67 1.94 -7.47 17.35
C GLU A 67 2.49 -8.02 18.69
N PRO A 68 2.21 -7.39 19.83
CA PRO A 68 2.51 -7.99 21.15
C PRO A 68 1.74 -9.29 21.36
N ALA A 69 2.32 -10.24 22.12
CA ALA A 69 1.74 -11.57 22.34
C ALA A 69 0.26 -11.55 22.74
N ARG A 70 -0.13 -10.65 23.65
CA ARG A 70 -1.53 -10.52 24.12
C ARG A 70 -2.56 -10.16 23.04
N PHE A 71 -2.14 -9.58 21.91
CA PHE A 71 -2.99 -9.27 20.76
C PHE A 71 -3.04 -10.40 19.73
N VAL A 72 -2.09 -11.35 19.78
CA VAL A 72 -2.04 -12.49 18.87
C VAL A 72 -2.66 -13.74 19.49
N THR A 73 -2.29 -14.04 20.74
CA THR A 73 -2.72 -15.25 21.46
C THR A 73 -3.73 -14.96 22.57
N GLY A 74 -3.93 -13.69 22.92
CA GLY A 74 -4.86 -13.26 23.98
C GLY A 74 -6.09 -12.54 23.44
N LEU A 75 -6.85 -11.92 24.35
CA LEU A 75 -8.07 -11.17 24.05
C LEU A 75 -7.86 -9.65 24.00
N ALA A 76 -6.61 -9.18 24.01
CA ALA A 76 -6.33 -7.75 24.08
C ALA A 76 -6.86 -7.01 22.85
N ARG A 77 -7.42 -5.83 23.10
CA ARG A 77 -7.97 -4.92 22.08
C ARG A 77 -7.46 -3.51 22.35
N VAL A 78 -7.68 -2.60 21.41
CA VAL A 78 -7.37 -1.18 21.55
C VAL A 78 -8.66 -0.36 21.60
N PRO A 79 -8.67 0.82 22.25
CA PRO A 79 -9.82 1.71 22.21
C PRO A 79 -10.21 2.11 20.79
N ARG A 80 -11.51 2.23 20.52
CA ARG A 80 -12.07 2.62 19.21
C ARG A 80 -11.93 4.12 18.91
N GLY A 81 -11.78 4.95 19.94
CA GLY A 81 -11.49 6.38 19.76
C GLY A 81 -12.61 7.30 19.24
N ILE A 82 -13.75 6.81 18.72
CA ILE A 82 -14.82 7.71 18.20
C ILE A 82 -16.05 7.86 19.13
N ASP A 83 -16.48 6.82 19.87
CA ASP A 83 -17.88 6.79 20.38
C ASP A 83 -18.11 6.38 21.85
N SER A 84 -17.06 6.05 22.61
CA SER A 84 -17.04 6.01 24.09
C SER A 84 -15.68 5.48 24.55
N ALA A 85 -15.28 5.78 25.78
CA ALA A 85 -14.07 5.20 26.38
C ALA A 85 -14.12 3.67 26.50
N ASP A 86 -15.32 3.09 26.53
CA ASP A 86 -15.53 1.66 26.83
C ASP A 86 -15.60 0.74 25.60
N ARG A 87 -15.54 1.30 24.38
CA ARG A 87 -15.61 0.50 23.14
C ARG A 87 -14.22 0.19 22.61
N GLU A 88 -13.97 -1.09 22.37
CA GLU A 88 -12.70 -1.59 21.86
C GLU A 88 -12.83 -2.21 20.46
N VAL A 89 -11.70 -2.33 19.76
CA VAL A 89 -11.56 -2.99 18.45
C VAL A 89 -10.27 -3.81 18.40
N GLU A 90 -10.21 -4.78 17.49
CA GLU A 90 -8.98 -5.54 17.24
C GLU A 90 -7.92 -4.62 16.64
N PHE A 91 -6.68 -4.77 17.09
CA PHE A 91 -5.55 -4.08 16.48
C PHE A 91 -5.17 -4.80 15.18
N GLU A 92 -5.59 -4.21 14.07
CA GLU A 92 -5.27 -4.67 12.71
C GLU A 92 -4.37 -3.67 11.98
N GLN A 93 -4.45 -2.39 12.36
CA GLN A 93 -3.60 -1.31 11.82
C GLN A 93 -3.66 -0.06 12.71
N TYR A 94 -2.65 0.78 12.58
CA TYR A 94 -2.70 2.20 12.92
C TYR A 94 -2.82 3.01 11.62
N GLN A 95 -3.74 3.97 11.54
CA GLN A 95 -3.94 4.85 10.37
C GLN A 95 -4.15 6.28 10.84
N ARG A 96 -3.39 7.19 10.24
CA ARG A 96 -3.39 8.59 10.64
C ARG A 96 -3.08 9.52 9.48
N HIS A 97 -3.88 10.57 9.35
CA HIS A 97 -3.63 11.67 8.43
C HIS A 97 -3.46 12.94 9.27
N THR A 98 -2.34 13.65 9.17
CA THR A 98 -2.08 14.85 10.00
C THR A 98 -3.06 15.99 9.71
N VAL A 99 -3.66 16.00 8.52
CA VAL A 99 -4.68 16.97 8.13
C VAL A 99 -5.92 16.95 9.03
N TRP A 100 -6.15 15.84 9.74
CA TRP A 100 -7.27 15.70 10.69
C TRP A 100 -7.15 16.63 11.90
N ASP A 101 -5.97 17.19 12.19
CA ASP A 101 -5.77 18.09 13.34
C ASP A 101 -6.32 19.50 13.09
N ARG A 102 -6.60 19.81 11.82
CA ARG A 102 -7.17 21.08 11.40
C ARG A 102 -8.69 21.07 11.61
N PRO A 103 -9.33 22.24 11.77
CA PRO A 103 -10.79 22.34 11.76
C PRO A 103 -11.38 21.60 10.56
N GLY A 104 -12.42 20.79 10.79
CA GLY A 104 -12.99 19.86 9.79
C GLY A 104 -12.65 18.39 10.04
N GLY A 105 -11.59 18.09 10.79
CA GLY A 105 -11.30 16.74 11.27
C GLY A 105 -11.18 15.71 10.14
N LEU A 106 -11.90 14.59 10.28
CA LEU A 106 -11.92 13.50 9.31
C LEU A 106 -12.43 13.90 7.90
N ALA A 107 -13.11 15.05 7.75
CA ALA A 107 -13.58 15.53 6.46
C ALA A 107 -12.48 16.19 5.61
N ASN A 108 -11.34 16.50 6.21
CA ASN A 108 -10.23 17.16 5.52
C ASN A 108 -9.54 16.22 4.53
N ARG A 109 -9.11 16.77 3.39
CA ARG A 109 -8.31 16.07 2.38
C ARG A 109 -6.85 16.49 2.51
N SER A 110 -5.95 15.52 2.50
CA SER A 110 -4.50 15.76 2.59
C SER A 110 -4.00 16.56 1.40
N GLY A 111 -2.99 17.39 1.65
CA GLY A 111 -2.30 18.18 0.65
C GLY A 111 -0.83 18.36 0.99
N ALA A 112 -0.18 19.31 0.33
CA ALA A 112 1.26 19.55 0.50
C ALA A 112 1.64 19.74 1.98
N GLY A 113 2.60 18.95 2.43
CA GLY A 113 3.12 18.98 3.81
C GLY A 113 2.31 18.17 4.83
N ASP A 114 1.20 17.53 4.44
CA ASP A 114 0.51 16.55 5.28
C ASP A 114 1.17 15.17 5.18
N LEU A 115 1.10 14.41 6.28
CA LEU A 115 1.54 13.02 6.37
C LEU A 115 0.32 12.11 6.52
N ASP A 116 0.23 11.15 5.61
CA ASP A 116 -0.76 10.08 5.59
C ASP A 116 -0.03 8.76 5.85
N VAL A 117 -0.17 8.20 7.05
CA VAL A 117 0.53 6.98 7.46
C VAL A 117 -0.44 5.87 7.79
N VAL A 118 -0.15 4.67 7.28
CA VAL A 118 -0.79 3.42 7.70
C VAL A 118 0.27 2.40 8.10
N VAL A 119 0.18 1.88 9.32
CA VAL A 119 1.04 0.79 9.81
C VAL A 119 0.16 -0.42 10.05
N TYR A 120 0.32 -1.44 9.23
CA TYR A 120 -0.43 -2.69 9.36
C TYR A 120 0.18 -3.59 10.43
N SER A 121 -0.67 -4.36 11.11
CA SER A 121 -0.20 -5.56 11.81
C SER A 121 0.42 -6.54 10.80
N ALA A 122 1.47 -7.26 11.18
CA ALA A 122 2.19 -8.14 10.27
C ALA A 122 1.26 -9.23 9.73
N ARG A 123 0.36 -9.76 10.58
CA ARG A 123 -0.64 -10.75 10.18
C ARG A 123 -1.62 -10.21 9.14
N LYS A 124 -2.14 -8.99 9.33
CA LYS A 124 -3.03 -8.34 8.36
C LYS A 124 -2.31 -8.10 7.04
N TRP A 125 -1.12 -7.53 7.12
CA TRP A 125 -0.33 -7.21 5.94
C TRP A 125 -0.03 -8.46 5.12
N CYS A 126 0.46 -9.54 5.76
CA CYS A 126 0.75 -10.80 5.10
C CYS A 126 -0.50 -11.41 4.44
N ARG A 127 -1.66 -11.37 5.11
CA ARG A 127 -2.92 -11.83 4.53
C ARG A 127 -3.30 -11.05 3.27
N LEU A 128 -3.13 -9.73 3.27
CA LEU A 128 -3.41 -8.88 2.10
C LEU A 128 -2.38 -9.11 0.97
N ALA A 129 -1.10 -9.23 1.32
CA ALA A 129 -0.01 -9.47 0.36
C ALA A 129 -0.14 -10.84 -0.32
N LEU A 130 -0.40 -11.92 0.45
CA LEU A 130 -0.69 -13.26 -0.08
C LEU A 130 -1.94 -13.28 -0.97
N ALA A 131 -2.92 -12.41 -0.69
CA ALA A 131 -4.08 -12.27 -1.54
C ALA A 131 -3.81 -11.48 -2.83
N GLY A 132 -2.60 -10.94 -3.01
CA GLY A 132 -2.20 -10.19 -4.20
C GLY A 132 -2.62 -8.72 -4.20
N ASN A 133 -2.86 -8.12 -3.03
CA ASN A 133 -3.32 -6.73 -2.95
C ASN A 133 -2.24 -5.76 -3.52
N PRO A 134 -2.57 -4.95 -4.55
CA PRO A 134 -1.59 -4.11 -5.24
C PRO A 134 -0.91 -3.11 -4.31
N THR A 135 -1.68 -2.47 -3.44
CA THR A 135 -1.20 -1.37 -2.60
C THR A 135 -0.20 -1.86 -1.56
N VAL A 136 -0.49 -2.97 -0.88
CA VAL A 136 0.40 -3.49 0.17
C VAL A 136 1.66 -4.15 -0.40
N LEU A 137 1.56 -4.76 -1.60
CA LEU A 137 2.71 -5.39 -2.25
C LEU A 137 3.80 -4.40 -2.62
N LEU A 138 3.46 -3.12 -2.87
CA LEU A 138 4.45 -2.09 -3.19
C LEU A 138 5.56 -2.00 -2.15
N ALA A 139 5.25 -2.20 -0.86
CA ALA A 139 6.22 -2.12 0.22
C ALA A 139 7.42 -3.07 0.07
N LEU A 140 7.27 -4.17 -0.68
CA LEU A 140 8.33 -5.13 -0.97
C LEU A 140 9.28 -4.69 -2.09
N PHE A 141 8.92 -3.65 -2.85
CA PHE A 141 9.61 -3.22 -4.06
C PHE A 141 10.04 -1.75 -4.02
N VAL A 142 9.84 -1.07 -2.90
CA VAL A 142 10.29 0.31 -2.69
C VAL A 142 11.83 0.35 -2.71
N PRO A 143 12.44 1.27 -3.48
CA PRO A 143 13.89 1.44 -3.52
C PRO A 143 14.41 1.98 -2.17
N ASP A 144 15.67 1.69 -1.86
CA ASP A 144 16.23 1.92 -0.52
C ASP A 144 16.20 3.40 -0.09
N GLU A 145 16.36 4.34 -1.04
CA GLU A 145 16.28 5.78 -0.81
C GLU A 145 14.89 6.27 -0.32
N GLU A 146 13.84 5.49 -0.52
CA GLU A 146 12.45 5.80 -0.14
C GLU A 146 11.99 4.98 1.09
N VAL A 147 12.92 4.24 1.69
CA VAL A 147 12.69 3.51 2.93
C VAL A 147 12.97 4.44 4.12
N VAL A 148 11.95 4.63 4.95
CA VAL A 148 12.06 5.42 6.18
C VAL A 148 12.71 4.60 7.29
N LEU A 149 12.38 3.31 7.38
CA LEU A 149 12.95 2.37 8.34
C LEU A 149 12.84 0.94 7.82
N ARG A 150 13.90 0.15 8.00
CA ARG A 150 13.89 -1.30 7.75
C ARG A 150 14.87 -1.98 8.68
N ASN A 151 14.36 -2.72 9.68
CA ASN A 151 15.23 -3.53 10.55
C ASN A 151 15.55 -4.89 9.90
N GLU A 152 16.26 -5.76 10.61
CA GLU A 152 16.64 -7.10 10.10
C GLU A 152 15.43 -7.96 9.69
N VAL A 153 14.33 -7.90 10.45
CA VAL A 153 13.08 -8.63 10.15
C VAL A 153 12.43 -8.10 8.87
N GLY A 154 12.38 -6.77 8.71
CA GLY A 154 11.90 -6.12 7.50
C GLY A 154 12.79 -6.38 6.29
N ALA A 155 14.12 -6.44 6.48
CA ALA A 155 15.07 -6.76 5.42
C ALA A 155 14.89 -8.18 4.90
N GLU A 156 14.68 -9.16 5.80
CA GLU A 156 14.35 -10.52 5.41
C GLU A 156 13.04 -10.60 4.62
N LEU A 157 12.00 -9.91 5.09
CA LEU A 157 10.70 -9.87 4.42
C LEU A 157 10.84 -9.37 2.97
N VAL A 158 11.54 -8.24 2.77
CA VAL A 158 11.78 -7.64 1.46
C VAL A 158 12.66 -8.55 0.57
N ALA A 159 13.70 -9.17 1.13
CA ALA A 159 14.55 -10.11 0.39
C ALA A 159 13.77 -11.33 -0.14
N ASN A 160 12.65 -11.66 0.51
CA ASN A 160 11.78 -12.76 0.16
C ASN A 160 10.48 -12.32 -0.54
N ALA A 161 10.45 -11.12 -1.15
CA ALA A 161 9.30 -10.60 -1.88
C ALA A 161 8.66 -11.62 -2.87
N HIS A 162 9.50 -12.42 -3.54
CA HIS A 162 9.08 -13.46 -4.49
C HIS A 162 8.15 -14.53 -3.88
N ARG A 163 8.16 -14.72 -2.56
CA ARG A 163 7.29 -15.67 -1.83
C ARG A 163 5.83 -15.20 -1.80
N PHE A 164 5.59 -13.90 -1.91
CA PHE A 164 4.24 -13.31 -1.91
C PHE A 164 3.62 -13.21 -3.31
N VAL A 165 4.44 -13.28 -4.37
CA VAL A 165 3.99 -13.04 -5.74
C VAL A 165 3.47 -14.33 -6.38
N SER A 166 2.23 -14.29 -6.87
CA SER A 166 1.57 -15.42 -7.52
C SER A 166 0.54 -14.93 -8.54
N ARG A 167 -0.02 -15.85 -9.33
CA ARG A 167 -1.08 -15.56 -10.30
C ARG A 167 -2.36 -15.01 -9.66
N LEU A 168 -2.58 -15.21 -8.36
CA LEU A 168 -3.72 -14.62 -7.63
C LEU A 168 -3.72 -13.09 -7.65
N ALA A 169 -2.54 -12.46 -7.82
CA ALA A 169 -2.46 -11.01 -7.95
C ALA A 169 -3.29 -10.50 -9.14
N ALA A 170 -3.40 -11.27 -10.24
CA ALA A 170 -4.14 -10.86 -11.43
C ALA A 170 -5.59 -10.46 -11.11
N GLU A 171 -6.31 -11.25 -10.32
CA GLU A 171 -7.70 -10.97 -9.96
C GLU A 171 -7.84 -9.70 -9.12
N ARG A 172 -6.91 -9.47 -8.19
CA ARG A 172 -6.92 -8.24 -7.39
C ARG A 172 -6.61 -7.02 -8.23
N PHE A 173 -5.56 -7.06 -9.04
CA PHE A 173 -5.21 -5.96 -9.93
C PHE A 173 -6.36 -5.63 -10.89
N LEU A 174 -6.99 -6.64 -11.49
CA LEU A 174 -8.19 -6.48 -12.32
C LEU A 174 -9.35 -5.85 -11.56
N GLY A 175 -9.66 -6.34 -10.36
CA GLY A 175 -10.74 -5.81 -9.54
C GLY A 175 -10.54 -4.32 -9.22
N TYR A 176 -9.35 -3.94 -8.74
CA TYR A 176 -9.03 -2.54 -8.46
C TYR A 176 -9.05 -1.68 -9.72
N LEU A 177 -8.47 -2.14 -10.84
CA LEU A 177 -8.47 -1.43 -12.12
C LEU A 177 -9.91 -1.16 -12.59
N ARG A 178 -10.78 -2.16 -12.55
CA ARG A 178 -12.19 -2.05 -12.95
C ARG A 178 -12.95 -1.05 -12.08
N SER A 179 -12.74 -1.08 -10.76
CA SER A 179 -13.35 -0.08 -9.87
C SER A 179 -12.88 1.34 -10.19
N GLN A 180 -11.59 1.54 -10.49
CA GLN A 180 -11.06 2.86 -10.88
C GLN A 180 -11.60 3.31 -12.25
N LYS A 181 -11.74 2.38 -13.21
CA LYS A 181 -12.34 2.62 -14.52
C LYS A 181 -13.80 3.06 -14.41
N GLN A 182 -14.61 2.38 -13.59
CA GLN A 182 -16.00 2.77 -13.31
C GLN A 182 -16.08 4.13 -12.62
N ALA A 183 -15.17 4.41 -11.69
CA ALA A 183 -15.12 5.68 -10.98
C ALA A 183 -14.76 6.86 -11.89
N MET A 184 -13.91 6.68 -12.91
CA MET A 184 -13.56 7.77 -13.83
C MET A 184 -14.66 8.11 -14.84
N THR A 185 -15.51 7.15 -15.23
CA THR A 185 -16.59 7.34 -16.22
C THR A 185 -17.90 7.82 -15.62
N GLY A 186 -18.05 7.77 -14.29
CA GLY A 186 -19.26 8.25 -13.61
C GLY A 186 -20.49 7.38 -13.83
N GLU A 187 -20.32 6.08 -14.09
CA GLU A 187 -21.43 5.12 -14.15
C GLU A 187 -22.29 5.18 -12.87
N VAL A 188 -23.61 4.94 -12.99
CA VAL A 188 -24.58 5.15 -11.90
C VAL A 188 -24.18 4.41 -10.63
N GLY A 189 -23.92 5.15 -9.55
CA GLY A 189 -23.48 4.63 -8.24
C GLY A 189 -21.98 4.77 -7.98
N ALA A 190 -21.19 5.19 -8.97
CA ALA A 190 -19.77 5.49 -8.80
C ALA A 190 -19.57 6.86 -8.11
N LEU A 191 -18.91 6.86 -6.96
CA LEU A 191 -18.48 8.09 -6.26
C LEU A 191 -17.36 8.77 -7.05
N THR A 192 -17.72 9.66 -7.98
CA THR A 192 -16.74 10.63 -8.52
C THR A 192 -16.49 11.66 -7.41
N ASN A 193 -15.30 11.62 -6.82
CA ASN A 193 -14.97 12.47 -5.66
C ASN A 193 -14.33 13.82 -6.06
N ARG A 194 -14.21 14.08 -7.37
CA ARG A 194 -13.45 15.22 -7.93
C ARG A 194 -14.17 15.88 -9.12
N PRO A 195 -15.36 16.47 -8.91
CA PRO A 195 -16.09 17.17 -9.97
C PRO A 195 -15.26 18.29 -10.62
N GLU A 196 -14.30 18.87 -9.88
CA GLU A 196 -13.37 19.87 -10.39
C GLU A 196 -12.50 19.37 -11.54
N LEU A 197 -12.05 18.10 -11.52
CA LEU A 197 -11.23 17.54 -12.60
C LEU A 197 -12.08 17.23 -13.83
N VAL A 198 -13.29 16.71 -13.60
CA VAL A 198 -14.26 16.42 -14.68
C VAL A 198 -14.64 17.71 -15.41
N ALA A 199 -14.85 18.81 -14.68
CA ALA A 199 -15.16 20.10 -15.28
C ALA A 199 -14.04 20.64 -16.19
N VAL A 200 -12.78 20.35 -15.87
CA VAL A 200 -11.61 20.86 -16.63
C VAL A 200 -11.25 19.93 -17.79
N HIS A 201 -11.24 18.62 -17.57
CA HIS A 201 -10.68 17.64 -18.51
C HIS A 201 -11.72 16.71 -19.15
N GLY A 202 -12.99 16.81 -18.74
CA GLY A 202 -14.07 15.93 -19.20
C GLY A 202 -14.17 14.60 -18.46
N TYR A 203 -13.22 14.26 -17.58
CA TYR A 203 -13.21 13.04 -16.75
C TYR A 203 -12.27 13.18 -15.53
N ASP A 204 -12.35 12.27 -14.55
CA ASP A 204 -11.45 12.26 -13.38
C ASP A 204 -10.06 11.73 -13.76
N THR A 205 -9.14 12.64 -14.10
CA THR A 205 -7.77 12.31 -14.52
C THR A 205 -6.95 11.57 -13.47
N LYS A 206 -7.29 11.67 -12.17
CA LYS A 206 -6.59 10.97 -11.09
C LYS A 206 -7.06 9.53 -10.99
N PHE A 207 -8.36 9.26 -11.06
CA PHE A 207 -8.86 7.88 -11.16
C PHE A 207 -8.41 7.19 -12.44
N ALA A 208 -8.41 7.91 -13.56
CA ALA A 208 -7.92 7.38 -14.84
C ALA A 208 -6.44 6.98 -14.79
N MET A 209 -5.57 7.85 -14.24
CA MET A 209 -4.15 7.52 -14.06
C MET A 209 -3.98 6.32 -13.13
N HIS A 210 -4.72 6.26 -12.01
CA HIS A 210 -4.63 5.12 -11.10
C HIS A 210 -5.08 3.80 -11.74
N ALA A 211 -6.14 3.81 -12.55
CA ALA A 211 -6.58 2.63 -13.30
C ALA A 211 -5.47 2.13 -14.24
N LEU A 212 -4.89 3.02 -15.04
CA LEU A 212 -3.82 2.67 -15.97
C LEU A 212 -2.55 2.20 -15.25
N ARG A 213 -2.17 2.88 -14.16
CA ARG A 213 -1.01 2.50 -13.33
C ARG A 213 -1.17 1.08 -12.76
N LEU A 214 -2.35 0.74 -12.25
CA LEU A 214 -2.64 -0.63 -11.79
C LEU A 214 -2.49 -1.63 -12.93
N GLY A 215 -2.99 -1.31 -14.12
CA GLY A 215 -2.80 -2.13 -15.31
C GLY A 215 -1.33 -2.40 -15.62
N VAL A 216 -0.55 -1.33 -15.79
CA VAL A 216 0.88 -1.39 -16.09
C VAL A 216 1.65 -2.20 -15.03
N GLN A 217 1.49 -1.85 -13.75
CA GLN A 217 2.23 -2.51 -12.68
C GLN A 217 1.79 -3.96 -12.48
N GLY A 218 0.50 -4.27 -12.69
CA GLY A 218 0.01 -5.64 -12.62
C GLY A 218 0.57 -6.50 -13.75
N VAL A 219 0.70 -5.95 -14.96
CA VAL A 219 1.32 -6.62 -16.11
C VAL A 219 2.81 -6.86 -15.83
N GLU A 220 3.53 -5.86 -15.31
CA GLU A 220 4.93 -6.01 -14.91
C GLU A 220 5.10 -7.11 -13.85
N LEU A 221 4.28 -7.06 -12.78
CA LEU A 221 4.31 -8.03 -11.70
C LEU A 221 4.07 -9.44 -12.22
N LEU A 222 3.02 -9.63 -13.03
CA LEU A 222 2.66 -10.96 -13.54
C LEU A 222 3.64 -11.49 -14.59
N THR A 223 4.39 -10.62 -15.25
CA THR A 223 5.40 -11.01 -16.24
C THR A 223 6.75 -11.30 -15.60
N THR A 224 7.15 -10.53 -14.59
CA THR A 224 8.52 -10.53 -14.07
C THR A 224 8.65 -11.05 -12.63
N GLY A 225 7.54 -11.06 -11.89
CA GLY A 225 7.50 -11.30 -10.46
C GLY A 225 7.96 -10.11 -9.61
N ARG A 226 8.06 -8.90 -10.20
CA ARG A 226 8.50 -7.67 -9.52
C ARG A 226 7.71 -6.44 -10.01
N ILE A 227 7.70 -5.39 -9.20
CA ILE A 227 7.25 -4.05 -9.60
C ILE A 227 8.47 -3.14 -9.54
N THR A 228 8.65 -2.28 -10.53
CA THR A 228 9.72 -1.27 -10.53
C THR A 228 9.14 0.09 -10.13
N LEU A 229 9.82 0.78 -9.21
CA LEU A 229 9.46 2.09 -8.70
C LEU A 229 10.66 3.04 -8.81
N PRO A 230 10.52 4.22 -9.42
CA PRO A 230 9.32 4.73 -10.13
C PRO A 230 8.96 3.88 -11.35
N VAL A 231 7.74 4.06 -11.89
CA VAL A 231 7.28 3.32 -13.08
C VAL A 231 8.29 3.54 -14.22
N PRO A 232 8.74 2.50 -14.94
CA PRO A 232 9.66 2.66 -16.04
C PRO A 232 9.06 3.40 -17.25
N GLU A 233 9.90 3.98 -18.10
CA GLU A 233 9.49 4.43 -19.43
C GLU A 233 9.24 3.22 -20.35
N PRO A 234 8.31 3.32 -21.32
CA PRO A 234 7.53 4.51 -21.72
C PRO A 234 6.26 4.76 -20.90
N ASP A 235 5.91 3.87 -19.98
CA ASP A 235 4.63 3.94 -19.26
C ASP A 235 4.55 5.15 -18.34
N LEU A 236 5.66 5.56 -17.72
CA LEU A 236 5.71 6.75 -16.87
C LEU A 236 5.26 8.02 -17.60
N SER A 237 5.81 8.27 -18.79
CA SER A 237 5.43 9.42 -19.60
C SER A 237 3.93 9.39 -19.95
N ARG A 238 3.39 8.20 -20.26
CA ARG A 238 1.96 8.02 -20.54
C ARG A 238 1.10 8.30 -19.30
N LEU A 239 1.48 7.77 -18.13
CA LEU A 239 0.76 8.02 -16.87
C LEU A 239 0.74 9.51 -16.52
N ARG A 240 1.86 10.22 -16.73
CA ARG A 240 1.95 11.67 -16.54
C ARG A 240 1.05 12.44 -17.51
N ALA A 241 0.98 12.03 -18.77
CA ALA A 241 0.07 12.62 -19.77
C ALA A 241 -1.40 12.45 -19.36
N VAL A 242 -1.80 11.25 -18.92
CA VAL A 242 -3.15 11.01 -18.38
C VAL A 242 -3.42 11.90 -17.16
N ARG A 243 -2.47 12.01 -16.23
CA ARG A 243 -2.64 12.80 -15.00
C ARG A 243 -2.84 14.29 -15.27
N ARG A 244 -2.17 14.83 -16.29
CA ARG A 244 -2.31 16.23 -16.74
C ARG A 244 -3.55 16.48 -17.61
N GLY A 245 -4.22 15.42 -18.08
CA GLY A 245 -5.34 15.52 -19.01
C GLY A 245 -4.92 15.83 -20.44
N ASP A 246 -3.69 15.46 -20.82
CA ASP A 246 -3.16 15.66 -22.17
C ASP A 246 -3.77 14.67 -23.18
N LEU A 247 -4.39 13.57 -22.70
CA LEU A 247 -5.01 12.53 -23.51
C LEU A 247 -6.54 12.62 -23.43
N GLY A 248 -7.23 12.33 -24.53
CA GLY A 248 -8.69 12.26 -24.55
C GLY A 248 -9.23 11.03 -23.81
N LEU A 249 -10.46 11.12 -23.27
CA LEU A 249 -11.08 10.03 -22.51
C LEU A 249 -11.08 8.69 -23.26
N ASP A 250 -11.43 8.69 -24.55
CA ASP A 250 -11.49 7.48 -25.36
C ASP A 250 -10.13 6.78 -25.46
N GLU A 251 -9.06 7.56 -25.59
CA GLU A 251 -7.68 7.03 -25.64
C GLU A 251 -7.30 6.40 -24.30
N VAL A 252 -7.68 7.04 -23.19
CA VAL A 252 -7.39 6.52 -21.84
C VAL A 252 -8.21 5.26 -21.54
N VAL A 253 -9.49 5.23 -21.91
CA VAL A 253 -10.34 4.04 -21.79
C VAL A 253 -9.79 2.89 -22.61
N ALA A 254 -9.32 3.14 -23.84
CA ALA A 254 -8.67 2.14 -24.67
C ALA A 254 -7.39 1.60 -24.00
N ALA A 255 -6.53 2.49 -23.50
CA ALA A 255 -5.30 2.12 -22.80
C ALA A 255 -5.56 1.22 -21.57
N VAL A 256 -6.54 1.60 -20.75
CA VAL A 256 -6.95 0.82 -19.58
C VAL A 256 -7.53 -0.52 -20.00
N GLY A 257 -8.34 -0.55 -21.07
CA GLY A 257 -8.90 -1.78 -21.64
C GLY A 257 -7.82 -2.72 -22.20
N ASP A 258 -6.76 -2.19 -22.78
CA ASP A 258 -5.62 -2.98 -23.26
C ASP A 258 -4.86 -3.63 -22.10
N ALA A 259 -4.59 -2.85 -21.04
CA ALA A 259 -3.96 -3.37 -19.83
C ALA A 259 -4.85 -4.42 -19.13
N GLU A 260 -6.17 -4.19 -19.10
CA GLU A 260 -7.16 -5.15 -18.57
C GLU A 260 -7.09 -6.50 -19.32
N ARG A 261 -7.14 -6.50 -20.66
CA ARG A 261 -7.01 -7.73 -21.46
C ARG A 261 -5.69 -8.43 -21.20
N ARG A 262 -4.60 -7.67 -21.08
CA ARG A 262 -3.27 -8.25 -20.81
C ARG A 262 -3.19 -8.91 -19.44
N LEU A 263 -3.81 -8.33 -18.41
CA LEU A 263 -3.92 -8.95 -17.10
C LEU A 263 -4.75 -10.24 -17.13
N GLU A 264 -5.83 -10.28 -17.92
CA GLU A 264 -6.64 -11.49 -18.10
C GLU A 264 -5.85 -12.61 -18.80
N GLU A 265 -5.10 -12.29 -19.85
CA GLU A 265 -4.18 -13.23 -20.50
C GLU A 265 -3.15 -13.78 -19.52
N LEU A 266 -2.50 -12.90 -18.75
CA LEU A 266 -1.44 -13.26 -17.81
C LEU A 266 -1.96 -14.03 -16.59
N ARG A 267 -3.22 -13.81 -16.17
CA ARG A 267 -3.88 -14.65 -15.15
C ARG A 267 -3.77 -16.13 -15.51
N ASP A 268 -3.87 -16.45 -16.79
CA ASP A 268 -3.96 -17.82 -17.30
C ASP A 268 -2.62 -18.36 -17.83
N SER A 269 -1.74 -17.46 -18.31
CA SER A 269 -0.49 -17.81 -19.01
C SER A 269 0.82 -17.49 -18.27
N SER A 270 0.78 -16.74 -17.16
CA SER A 270 2.00 -16.37 -16.42
C SER A 270 2.75 -17.58 -15.88
N ASP A 271 4.08 -17.51 -15.92
CA ASP A 271 5.03 -18.48 -15.35
C ASP A 271 5.14 -18.39 -13.82
N LEU A 272 4.47 -17.42 -13.19
CA LEU A 272 4.41 -17.32 -11.74
C LEU A 272 3.66 -18.49 -11.12
N PRO A 273 3.98 -18.85 -9.85
CA PRO A 273 3.26 -19.92 -9.18
C PRO A 273 1.77 -19.59 -9.07
N PRO A 274 0.89 -20.61 -9.12
CA PRO A 274 -0.56 -20.40 -9.00
C PRO A 274 -0.97 -19.91 -7.60
N GLN A 275 -0.16 -20.17 -6.59
CA GLN A 275 -0.37 -19.77 -5.20
C GLN A 275 0.93 -19.16 -4.63
N PRO A 276 0.83 -18.20 -3.69
CA PRO A 276 2.00 -17.73 -2.97
C PRO A 276 2.49 -18.78 -1.95
N ASP A 277 3.70 -18.61 -1.44
CA ASP A 277 4.30 -19.51 -0.47
C ASP A 277 3.77 -19.23 0.95
N ARG A 278 2.63 -19.82 1.27
CA ARG A 278 1.95 -19.65 2.56
C ARG A 278 2.75 -20.24 3.71
N ASP A 279 3.42 -21.37 3.50
CA ASP A 279 4.17 -22.07 4.54
C ASP A 279 5.36 -21.22 4.99
N TRP A 280 6.11 -20.65 4.04
CA TRP A 280 7.20 -19.72 4.36
C TRP A 280 6.69 -18.48 5.10
N VAL A 281 5.54 -17.92 4.70
CA VAL A 281 4.98 -16.72 5.36
C VAL A 281 4.49 -17.04 6.77
N ASP A 282 3.90 -18.21 7.00
CA ASP A 282 3.47 -18.65 8.33
C ASP A 282 4.68 -18.86 9.25
N ASP A 283 5.71 -19.57 8.77
CA ASP A 283 6.97 -19.76 9.49
C ASP A 283 7.65 -18.43 9.81
N TRP A 284 7.73 -17.51 8.84
CA TRP A 284 8.30 -16.17 9.02
C TRP A 284 7.53 -15.37 10.07
N LEU A 285 6.19 -15.37 10.02
CA LEU A 285 5.35 -14.72 11.03
C LEU A 285 5.62 -15.32 12.42
N HIS A 286 5.60 -16.65 12.53
CA HIS A 286 5.78 -17.36 13.80
C HIS A 286 7.11 -17.03 14.46
N ARG A 287 8.22 -17.21 13.73
CA ARG A 287 9.57 -17.00 14.27
C ARG A 287 9.87 -15.52 14.56
N SER A 288 9.34 -14.60 13.74
CA SER A 288 9.51 -13.16 13.95
C SER A 288 8.79 -12.69 15.21
N HIS A 289 7.57 -13.20 15.45
CA HIS A 289 6.82 -12.90 16.67
C HIS A 289 7.50 -13.46 17.92
N LEU A 290 7.96 -14.72 17.89
CA LEU A 290 8.68 -15.31 19.03
C LEU A 290 9.92 -14.48 19.39
N ALA A 291 10.73 -14.09 18.40
CA ALA A 291 11.90 -13.25 18.61
C ALA A 291 11.53 -11.86 19.18
N TYR A 292 10.48 -11.23 18.65
CA TYR A 292 9.98 -9.95 19.13
C TYR A 292 9.48 -10.03 20.59
N TRP A 293 8.81 -11.11 20.98
CA TRP A 293 8.30 -11.28 22.34
C TRP A 293 9.37 -11.63 23.37
N GLN A 294 10.48 -12.24 22.94
CA GLN A 294 11.64 -12.52 23.78
C GLN A 294 12.56 -11.32 23.96
N SER A 295 12.46 -10.34 23.06
CA SER A 295 13.29 -9.13 23.11
C SER A 295 12.89 -8.27 24.32
N PRO A 296 13.84 -7.90 25.21
CA PRO A 296 13.54 -7.02 26.33
C PRO A 296 13.09 -5.66 25.77
N ARG A 297 11.87 -5.24 26.13
CA ARG A 297 11.41 -3.90 25.78
C ARG A 297 12.32 -2.87 26.45
N PRO A 298 12.79 -1.84 25.74
CA PRO A 298 13.43 -0.71 26.42
C PRO A 298 12.45 -0.16 27.47
N ARG A 299 12.97 0.00 28.70
CA ARG A 299 12.22 0.56 29.83
C ARG A 299 11.92 2.03 29.61
#